data_AF-A0A452GUN4-F1
#
_entry.id   AF-A0A452GUN4-F1
#
_cell.length_a   1.000
_cell.length_b   1.000
_cell.length_c   1.000
_cell.angle_alpha   90.00
_cell.angle_beta   90.00
_cell.angle_gamma   90.00
#
_symmetry.space_group_name_H-M   'P 1'
#
loop_
_entity.id
_entity.type
_entity.pdbx_description
1 polymer ?
#
loop_
_entity_poly.entity_id
_entity_poly.type
_entity_poly.pdbx_seq_one_letter_code
_entity_poly.pdbx_strand_id
1 'polypeptide(L)'
;MPRIPNPSKNFDELFNIHQGNFPEWAGVSKDVVESFKPNYSESFCYVSELPPKEGSLPLWGGHDKPRAPPGRSSAPASSSTFAPSS
;
A
#
# COMPACT_ATOMS: atom_id res chain seq x y z
N MET A 1 -4.41 -48.66 -8.59
CA MET A 1 -4.56 -47.21 -8.33
C MET A 1 -3.18 -46.59 -8.28
N PRO A 2 -2.85 -45.56 -9.07
CA PRO A 2 -1.58 -44.85 -8.92
C PRO A 2 -1.55 -44.15 -7.55
N ARG A 3 -0.42 -44.25 -6.85
CA ARG A 3 -0.24 -43.53 -5.57
C ARG A 3 0.23 -42.11 -5.86
N ILE A 4 -0.46 -41.13 -5.29
CA ILE A 4 -0.07 -39.72 -5.39
C ILE A 4 1.12 -39.52 -4.45
N PRO A 5 2.28 -39.05 -4.94
CA PRO A 5 3.41 -38.72 -4.08
C PRO A 5 3.03 -37.57 -3.15
N ASN A 6 3.41 -37.69 -1.87
CA ASN A 6 3.22 -36.63 -0.90
C ASN A 6 4.54 -35.88 -0.68
N PRO A 7 4.66 -34.61 -1.13
CA PRO A 7 5.87 -33.82 -0.95
C PRO A 7 5.99 -33.19 0.44
N SER A 8 5.04 -33.37 1.37
CA SER A 8 5.07 -32.76 2.71
C SER A 8 6.40 -32.94 3.43
N LYS A 9 7.03 -34.12 3.29
CA LYS A 9 8.34 -34.41 3.89
C LYS A 9 9.44 -33.44 3.47
N ASN A 10 9.34 -32.87 2.28
CA ASN A 10 10.33 -31.91 1.77
C ASN A 10 10.21 -30.53 2.43
N PHE A 11 9.09 -30.26 3.12
CA PHE A 11 8.77 -28.95 3.70
C PHE A 11 8.63 -28.99 5.23
N ASP A 12 8.90 -30.13 5.87
CA ASP A 12 8.76 -30.27 7.33
C ASP A 12 9.62 -29.22 8.07
N GLU A 13 10.84 -28.98 7.62
CA GLU A 13 11.73 -27.97 8.22
C GLU A 13 11.21 -26.54 8.00
N LEU A 14 10.68 -26.25 6.81
CA LEU A 14 10.10 -24.95 6.49
C LEU A 14 9.00 -24.59 7.51
N PHE A 15 8.10 -25.51 7.84
CA PHE A 15 6.99 -25.25 8.75
C PHE A 15 7.36 -25.37 10.22
N ASN A 16 8.18 -26.34 10.61
CA ASN A 16 8.46 -26.63 12.01
C ASN A 16 9.65 -25.85 12.57
N ILE A 17 10.70 -25.63 11.77
CA ILE A 17 11.92 -24.94 12.19
C ILE A 17 11.86 -23.46 11.80
N HIS A 18 11.54 -23.19 10.53
CA HIS A 18 11.57 -21.83 9.97
C HIS A 18 10.22 -21.11 10.06
N GLN A 19 9.19 -21.71 10.66
CA GLN A 19 7.86 -21.09 10.88
C GLN A 19 7.21 -20.53 9.60
N GLY A 20 7.48 -21.14 8.45
CA GLY A 20 7.00 -20.68 7.14
C GLY A 20 7.87 -19.60 6.49
N ASN A 21 9.01 -19.23 7.08
CA ASN A 21 9.96 -18.29 6.47
C ASN A 21 10.73 -18.97 5.32
N PHE A 22 10.16 -18.90 4.12
CA PHE A 22 10.75 -19.49 2.92
C PHE A 22 12.13 -18.90 2.55
N PRO A 23 12.34 -17.57 2.53
CA PRO A 23 13.65 -17.01 2.23
C PRO A 23 14.76 -17.54 3.15
N GLU A 24 14.47 -17.69 4.44
CA GLU A 24 15.42 -18.23 5.41
C GLU A 24 15.69 -19.73 5.17
N TRP A 25 14.64 -20.53 4.98
CA TRP A 25 14.76 -21.97 4.69
C TRP A 25 15.48 -22.26 3.36
N ALA A 26 15.20 -21.48 2.32
CA ALA A 26 15.81 -21.61 1.00
C ALA A 26 17.24 -21.02 0.93
N GLY A 27 17.76 -20.46 2.02
CA GLY A 27 19.09 -19.87 2.09
C GLY A 27 19.25 -18.58 1.28
N VAL A 28 18.15 -17.86 1.02
CA VAL A 28 18.17 -16.56 0.34
C VAL A 28 18.82 -15.55 1.27
N SER A 29 19.86 -14.85 0.79
CA SER A 29 20.54 -13.84 1.59
C SER A 29 19.63 -12.65 1.89
N LYS A 30 19.82 -12.03 3.06
CA LYS A 30 19.03 -10.88 3.50
C LYS A 30 19.16 -9.70 2.54
N ASP A 31 20.34 -9.51 1.95
CA ASP A 31 20.60 -8.45 0.98
C ASP A 31 19.80 -8.63 -0.31
N VAL A 32 19.60 -9.88 -0.76
CA VAL A 32 18.76 -10.17 -1.92
C VAL A 32 17.29 -9.87 -1.60
N VAL A 33 16.80 -10.24 -0.41
CA VAL A 33 15.43 -9.92 0.01
C VAL A 33 15.22 -8.41 0.10
N GLU A 34 16.15 -7.67 0.70
CA GLU A 34 16.06 -6.20 0.81
C GLU A 34 16.18 -5.52 -0.56
N SER A 35 16.89 -6.11 -1.52
CA SER A 35 17.03 -5.55 -2.88
C SER A 35 15.70 -5.50 -3.65
N PHE A 36 14.73 -6.36 -3.30
CA PHE A 36 13.40 -6.33 -3.89
C PHE A 36 12.50 -5.24 -3.31
N LYS A 37 12.87 -4.64 -2.20
CA LYS A 37 12.11 -3.54 -1.61
C LYS A 37 12.17 -2.34 -2.55
N PRO A 38 11.03 -1.90 -3.10
CA PRO A 38 11.02 -0.72 -3.97
C PRO A 38 11.56 0.48 -3.20
N ASN A 39 12.56 1.14 -3.76
CA ASN A 39 13.14 2.38 -3.22
C ASN A 39 12.48 3.64 -3.81
N TYR A 40 11.54 3.46 -4.74
CA TYR A 40 10.83 4.51 -5.43
C TYR A 40 9.33 4.21 -5.41
N SER A 41 8.55 5.24 -5.13
CA SER A 41 7.09 5.19 -5.21
C SER A 41 6.60 6.49 -5.83
N GLU A 42 5.73 6.38 -6.81
CA GLU A 42 5.01 7.52 -7.36
C GLU A 42 3.70 7.70 -6.60
N SER A 43 3.24 8.95 -6.50
CA SER A 43 1.86 9.20 -6.09
C SER A 43 0.91 8.77 -7.20
N PHE A 44 -0.25 8.22 -6.83
CA PHE A 44 -1.31 7.96 -7.80
C PHE A 44 -1.67 9.23 -8.55
N CYS A 45 -1.67 9.15 -9.89
CA CYS A 45 -2.22 10.21 -10.74
C CYS A 45 -3.74 10.03 -10.81
N TYR A 46 -4.47 10.89 -10.11
CA TYR A 46 -5.93 10.88 -10.17
C TYR A 46 -6.37 11.55 -11.47
N VAL A 47 -6.91 10.75 -12.39
CA VAL A 47 -7.53 11.25 -13.62
C VAL A 47 -9.04 11.23 -13.44
N SER A 48 -9.66 12.40 -13.58
CA SER A 48 -11.12 12.54 -13.62
C SER A 48 -11.57 12.83 -15.05
N GLU A 49 -12.68 12.22 -15.46
CA GLU A 49 -13.38 12.64 -16.68
C GLU A 49 -13.91 14.08 -16.48
N LEU A 50 -13.80 14.92 -17.50
CA LEU A 50 -14.47 16.21 -17.48
C LEU A 50 -15.98 15.95 -17.51
N PRO A 51 -16.78 16.62 -16.66
CA PRO A 51 -18.22 16.57 -16.81
C PRO A 51 -18.52 17.05 -18.24
N PRO A 52 -19.35 16.31 -19.00
CA PRO A 52 -19.67 16.73 -20.36
C PRO A 52 -20.24 18.14 -20.35
N LYS A 53 -19.78 18.95 -21.32
CA LYS A 53 -20.32 20.30 -21.55
C LYS A 53 -21.84 20.20 -21.57
N GLU A 54 -22.48 21.04 -20.77
CA GLU A 54 -23.94 21.17 -20.63
C GLU A 54 -24.62 20.97 -21.99
N GLY A 55 -25.17 19.76 -22.19
CA GLY A 55 -25.67 19.32 -23.49
C GLY A 55 -25.48 17.83 -23.81
N SER A 56 -24.65 17.10 -23.08
CA SER A 56 -24.53 15.63 -23.23
C SER A 56 -24.52 14.92 -21.88
N LEU A 57 -25.69 14.54 -21.36
CA LEU A 57 -25.82 13.74 -20.14
C LEU A 57 -25.17 12.35 -20.30
N PRO A 58 -24.32 11.88 -19.37
CA PRO A 58 -24.17 10.47 -19.10
C PRO A 58 -25.00 10.17 -17.85
N LEU A 59 -26.11 9.49 -18.10
CA LEU A 59 -26.72 8.57 -17.14
C LEU A 59 -25.59 7.70 -16.58
N TRP A 60 -25.16 7.89 -15.33
CA TRP A 60 -24.73 6.86 -14.36
C TRP A 60 -24.63 7.54 -12.99
N GLY A 61 -25.68 7.33 -12.19
CA GLY A 61 -25.71 7.72 -10.78
C GLY A 61 -24.90 6.76 -9.91
N GLY A 62 -24.45 7.27 -8.77
CA GLY A 62 -23.86 6.46 -7.69
C GLY A 62 -22.43 6.87 -7.36
N HIS A 63 -22.24 8.08 -6.87
CA HIS A 63 -20.95 8.55 -6.37
C HIS A 63 -20.73 8.00 -4.95
N ASP A 64 -20.21 6.76 -4.85
CA ASP A 64 -19.63 6.27 -3.59
C ASP A 64 -18.33 7.04 -3.32
N LYS A 65 -18.40 7.93 -2.33
CA LYS A 65 -17.30 8.79 -1.88
C LYS A 65 -16.15 7.94 -1.33
N PRO A 66 -14.91 8.02 -1.87
CA PRO A 66 -13.77 7.39 -1.22
C PRO A 66 -13.50 8.04 0.14
N ARG A 67 -13.47 7.22 1.19
CA ARG A 67 -13.12 7.58 2.56
C ARG A 67 -11.72 8.20 2.60
N ALA A 68 -11.60 9.39 3.19
CA ALA A 68 -10.32 10.06 3.39
C ALA A 68 -9.36 9.20 4.25
N PRO A 69 -8.04 9.17 3.96
CA PRO A 69 -7.08 8.53 4.85
C PRO A 69 -6.97 9.33 6.16
N PRO A 70 -6.72 8.66 7.31
CA PRO A 70 -6.65 9.33 8.60
C PRO A 70 -5.50 10.34 8.62
N GLY A 71 -5.84 11.57 9.00
CA GLY A 71 -4.98 12.73 8.95
C GLY A 71 -3.70 12.59 9.77
N ARG A 72 -2.60 13.08 9.19
CA ARG A 72 -1.47 13.57 9.97
C ARG A 72 -1.84 14.96 10.45
N SER A 73 -2.17 15.07 11.74
CA SER A 73 -2.36 16.37 12.39
C SER A 73 -0.98 17.02 12.51
N SER A 74 -0.66 17.92 11.60
CA SER A 74 0.50 18.82 11.70
C SER A 74 -0.02 20.18 12.16
N ALA A 75 0.42 20.58 13.35
CA ALA A 75 0.04 21.83 14.03
C ALA A 75 0.20 23.07 13.13
N PRO A 76 -0.64 24.11 13.30
CA PRO A 76 -0.37 25.39 12.66
C PRO A 76 0.66 26.18 13.48
N ALA A 77 1.75 26.57 12.80
CA ALA A 77 2.64 27.62 13.26
C ALA A 77 1.99 29.00 13.01
N SER A 78 2.08 29.85 14.04
CA SER A 78 2.20 31.30 13.99
C SER A 78 1.03 32.15 13.47
N SER A 79 0.39 32.87 14.38
CA SER A 79 -0.21 34.18 14.08
C SER A 79 0.48 35.26 14.93
N SER A 80 1.15 36.17 14.22
CA SER A 80 1.72 37.44 14.69
C SER A 80 0.61 38.40 15.12
N THR A 81 0.77 39.06 16.27
CA THR A 81 -0.01 40.27 16.61
C THR A 81 0.92 41.31 17.22
N PHE A 82 1.10 42.39 16.47
CA PHE A 82 1.74 43.65 16.86
C PHE A 82 0.81 44.40 17.82
N ALA A 83 1.31 44.96 18.93
CA ALA A 83 0.56 45.86 19.80
C ALA A 83 1.33 47.18 19.98
N PRO A 84 0.67 48.36 19.89
CA PRO A 84 1.32 49.66 20.00
C PRO A 84 1.42 50.14 21.46
N SER A 85 2.31 51.11 21.63
CA SER A 85 2.77 51.75 22.86
C SER A 85 1.71 52.57 23.61
N SER A 86 1.86 52.64 24.94
CA SER A 86 1.56 53.82 25.79
C SER A 86 2.45 53.78 27.03
#